data_AF-A0A8T6Q175-F1
#
_entry.id   AF-A0A8T6Q175-F1
#
_cell.length_a   1.000
_cell.length_b   1.000
_cell.length_c   1.000
_cell.angle_alpha   90.00
_cell.angle_beta   90.00
_cell.angle_gamma   90.00
#
_symmetry.space_group_name_H-M   'P 1'
#
loop_
_entity.id
_entity.type
_entity.pdbx_description
1 polymer ?
#
loop_
_entity_poly.entity_id
_entity_poly.type
_entity_poly.pdbx_seq_one_letter_code
_entity_poly.pdbx_strand_id
1 'polypeptide(L)'
;VKVLAENNEMKIQVGANDGETITINLAKIDAKTLGLDGFNIDGAQKATGSDLISKFKATGTDNYQINGTDNYTVNVDSGVVQDKDGKQVYVSAADGSLTTSRDTQFKIDATKLAVAAKDLTQGNKIVYEGIEFTNTGTGAIDARGNGKLTANVDGKAVEFTISGSTDTSGT
;
A
#
# COMPACT_ATOMS: atom_id res chain seq x y z
N VAL A 1 -14.84 -53.41 0.94
CA VAL A 1 -13.92 -54.50 1.33
C VAL A 1 -12.69 -53.87 1.97
N LYS A 2 -12.24 -54.34 3.15
CA LYS A 2 -11.20 -53.70 3.99
C LYS A 2 -10.07 -54.68 4.37
N VAL A 3 -9.33 -55.19 3.40
CA VAL A 3 -8.31 -56.24 3.63
C VAL A 3 -6.96 -55.70 4.18
N LEU A 4 -6.76 -54.39 4.24
CA LEU A 4 -5.53 -53.74 4.74
C LEU A 4 -5.79 -52.69 5.84
N ALA A 5 -7.02 -52.60 6.34
CA ALA A 5 -7.40 -51.56 7.30
C ALA A 5 -6.95 -51.87 8.74
N GLU A 6 -6.73 -53.14 9.05
CA GLU A 6 -6.37 -53.63 10.40
C GLU A 6 -5.56 -54.93 10.29
N ASN A 7 -4.91 -55.31 11.40
CA ASN A 7 -4.28 -56.63 11.50
C ASN A 7 -5.37 -57.68 11.75
N ASN A 8 -5.42 -58.72 10.93
CA ASN A 8 -6.41 -59.78 11.05
C ASN A 8 -5.89 -61.11 10.48
N GLU A 9 -6.45 -62.23 10.92
CA GLU A 9 -6.20 -63.55 10.33
C GLU A 9 -7.44 -64.05 9.59
N MET A 10 -7.31 -64.36 8.30
CA MET A 10 -8.37 -64.99 7.51
C MET A 10 -8.05 -66.47 7.30
N LYS A 11 -8.87 -67.35 7.85
CA LYS A 11 -8.75 -68.81 7.67
C LYS A 11 -9.66 -69.26 6.55
N ILE A 12 -9.08 -69.99 5.59
CA ILE A 12 -9.80 -70.57 4.46
C ILE A 12 -9.71 -72.08 4.57
N GLN A 13 -10.84 -72.74 4.77
CA GLN A 13 -10.96 -74.20 4.74
C GLN A 13 -10.78 -74.68 3.30
N VAL A 14 -9.73 -75.47 3.04
CA VAL A 14 -9.37 -75.94 1.70
C VAL A 14 -9.51 -77.45 1.52
N GLY A 15 -9.61 -78.20 2.64
CA GLY A 15 -9.86 -79.63 2.62
C GLY A 15 -11.28 -80.01 3.04
N ALA A 16 -11.67 -81.25 2.75
CA ALA A 16 -13.02 -81.76 2.99
C ALA A 16 -13.30 -82.05 4.47
N ASN A 17 -12.26 -82.13 5.31
CA ASN A 17 -12.37 -82.38 6.75
C ASN A 17 -12.07 -81.13 7.57
N ASP A 18 -12.81 -80.90 8.66
CA ASP A 18 -12.61 -79.73 9.53
C ASP A 18 -11.15 -79.59 10.00
N GLY A 19 -10.59 -78.38 9.84
CA GLY A 19 -9.22 -78.07 10.28
C GLY A 19 -8.16 -78.08 9.18
N GLU A 20 -8.49 -78.55 7.98
CA GLU A 20 -7.64 -78.39 6.78
C GLU A 20 -7.73 -76.94 6.24
N THR A 21 -7.09 -76.00 6.95
CA THR A 21 -7.17 -74.55 6.66
C THR A 21 -5.85 -73.95 6.17
N ILE A 22 -5.93 -73.02 5.22
CA ILE A 22 -4.87 -72.05 4.90
C ILE A 22 -5.18 -70.75 5.65
N THR A 23 -4.23 -70.26 6.44
CA THR A 23 -4.34 -68.96 7.12
C THR A 23 -3.65 -67.88 6.31
N ILE A 24 -4.36 -66.79 6.03
CA ILE A 24 -3.84 -65.57 5.44
C ILE A 24 -3.73 -64.51 6.54
N ASN A 25 -2.51 -64.11 6.86
CA ASN A 25 -2.26 -63.04 7.81
C ASN A 25 -2.34 -61.69 7.09
N LEU A 26 -3.33 -60.88 7.46
CA LEU A 26 -3.50 -59.52 7.00
C LEU A 26 -2.84 -58.55 7.98
N ALA A 27 -2.08 -57.60 7.45
CA ALA A 27 -1.51 -56.50 8.22
C ALA A 27 -2.15 -55.18 7.82
N LYS A 28 -2.25 -54.26 8.77
CA LYS A 28 -2.63 -52.87 8.51
C LYS A 28 -1.53 -52.20 7.70
N ILE A 29 -1.87 -51.77 6.50
CA ILE A 29 -0.96 -51.05 5.61
C ILE A 29 -1.57 -49.68 5.32
N ASP A 30 -1.04 -48.66 5.99
CA ASP A 30 -1.32 -47.25 5.69
C ASP A 30 -0.06 -46.40 5.84
N ALA A 31 -0.15 -45.13 5.47
CA ALA A 31 0.99 -44.20 5.54
C ALA A 31 1.61 -44.15 6.95
N LYS A 32 0.80 -44.30 7.99
CA LYS A 32 1.27 -44.29 9.38
C LYS A 32 1.99 -45.59 9.74
N THR A 33 1.46 -46.76 9.39
CA THR A 33 2.14 -48.05 9.65
C THR A 33 3.41 -48.25 8.82
N LEU A 34 3.49 -47.58 7.68
CA LEU A 34 4.71 -47.52 6.84
C LEU A 34 5.70 -46.44 7.28
N GLY A 35 5.40 -45.63 8.31
CA GLY A 35 6.29 -44.57 8.78
C GLY A 35 6.42 -43.38 7.81
N LEU A 36 5.47 -43.23 6.89
CA LEU A 36 5.39 -42.15 5.91
C LEU A 36 4.54 -40.97 6.38
N ASP A 37 4.10 -40.97 7.64
CA ASP A 37 3.38 -39.86 8.25
C ASP A 37 4.30 -38.63 8.36
N GLY A 38 3.95 -37.55 7.66
CA GLY A 38 4.81 -36.37 7.53
C GLY A 38 5.98 -36.50 6.54
N PHE A 39 5.99 -37.53 5.68
CA PHE A 39 6.96 -37.60 4.58
C PHE A 39 6.84 -36.37 3.68
N ASN A 40 7.87 -35.54 3.69
CA ASN A 40 7.97 -34.35 2.87
C ASN A 40 9.36 -34.30 2.23
N ILE A 41 9.41 -34.07 0.92
CA ILE A 41 10.65 -33.92 0.16
C ILE A 41 11.12 -32.47 0.05
N ASP A 42 10.25 -31.52 0.38
CA ASP A 42 10.54 -30.10 0.22
C ASP A 42 11.52 -29.56 1.26
N GLY A 43 11.74 -30.29 2.37
CA GLY A 43 12.64 -29.88 3.45
C GLY A 43 12.18 -28.60 4.15
N ALA A 44 13.08 -28.04 4.98
CA ALA A 44 12.82 -26.75 5.64
C ALA A 44 12.81 -25.61 4.61
N GLN A 45 11.75 -24.83 4.59
CA GLN A 45 11.65 -23.64 3.75
C GLN A 45 12.36 -22.45 4.40
N LYS A 46 12.91 -21.56 3.58
CA LYS A 46 13.46 -20.28 4.08
C LYS A 46 12.32 -19.45 4.66
N ALA A 47 12.47 -19.02 5.91
CA ALA A 47 11.54 -18.06 6.50
C ALA A 47 11.72 -16.68 5.84
N THR A 48 10.59 -15.99 5.66
CA THR A 48 10.52 -14.61 5.17
C THR A 48 10.20 -13.64 6.30
N GLY A 49 10.40 -12.33 6.08
CA GLY A 49 9.90 -11.30 7.00
C GLY A 49 8.39 -11.42 7.21
N SER A 50 7.65 -11.74 6.16
CA SER A 50 6.20 -11.99 6.23
C SER A 50 5.85 -13.19 7.11
N ASP A 51 6.67 -14.24 7.15
CA ASP A 51 6.47 -15.36 8.07
C ASP A 51 6.62 -14.92 9.53
N LEU A 52 7.66 -14.13 9.84
CA LEU A 52 7.90 -13.59 11.18
C LEU A 52 6.69 -12.77 11.68
N ILE A 53 6.13 -11.91 10.83
CA ILE A 53 4.99 -11.06 11.19
C ILE A 53 3.71 -11.90 11.28
N SER A 54 3.37 -12.65 10.24
CA SER A 54 2.07 -13.32 10.13
C SER A 54 1.92 -14.52 11.08
N LYS A 55 2.96 -15.35 11.20
CA LYS A 55 2.94 -16.61 11.97
C LYS A 55 3.46 -16.45 13.38
N PHE A 56 4.47 -15.62 13.58
CA PHE A 56 5.16 -15.48 14.87
C PHE A 56 4.90 -14.15 15.58
N LYS A 57 4.09 -13.26 14.98
CA LYS A 57 3.69 -11.96 15.56
C LYS A 57 4.88 -11.11 15.97
N ALA A 58 5.93 -11.12 15.14
CA ALA A 58 7.11 -10.30 15.35
C ALA A 58 6.78 -8.79 15.39
N THR A 59 7.46 -8.06 16.26
CA THR A 59 7.37 -6.60 16.42
C THR A 59 8.74 -5.97 16.21
N GLY A 60 8.81 -4.72 15.77
CA GLY A 60 10.07 -4.00 15.57
C GLY A 60 10.02 -3.07 14.37
N THR A 61 11.19 -2.79 13.82
CA THR A 61 11.35 -1.93 12.64
C THR A 61 12.34 -2.52 11.65
N ASP A 62 12.04 -2.35 10.37
CA ASP A 62 13.03 -2.47 9.29
C ASP A 62 13.80 -1.16 9.17
N ASN A 63 15.12 -1.24 8.93
CA ASN A 63 15.97 -0.08 8.77
C ASN A 63 16.34 0.10 7.30
N TYR A 64 16.15 1.30 6.78
CA TYR A 64 16.47 1.67 5.40
C TYR A 64 17.43 2.84 5.38
N GLN A 65 18.40 2.78 4.48
CA GLN A 65 19.34 3.87 4.25
C GLN A 65 19.22 4.35 2.80
N ILE A 66 18.88 5.63 2.64
CA ILE A 66 18.81 6.29 1.34
C ILE A 66 20.06 7.18 1.21
N ASN A 67 20.69 7.16 0.03
CA ASN A 67 21.90 7.95 -0.27
C ASN A 67 23.10 7.77 0.68
N GLY A 68 23.13 6.70 1.48
CA GLY A 68 24.24 6.41 2.41
C GLY A 68 24.29 7.27 3.67
N THR A 69 23.34 8.18 3.89
CA THR A 69 23.27 9.04 5.09
C THR A 69 21.87 9.09 5.69
N ASP A 70 20.84 8.95 4.87
CA ASP A 70 19.46 9.18 5.29
C ASP A 70 18.89 7.89 5.85
N ASN A 71 18.83 7.81 7.19
CA ASN A 71 18.35 6.64 7.89
C ASN A 71 16.86 6.77 8.21
N TYR A 72 16.12 5.74 7.84
CA TYR A 72 14.70 5.61 8.09
C TYR A 72 14.39 4.27 8.75
N THR A 73 13.34 4.25 9.55
CA THR A 73 12.78 3.02 10.10
C THR A 73 11.36 2.84 9.60
N VAL A 74 10.96 1.61 9.31
CA VAL A 74 9.59 1.24 8.96
C VAL A 74 9.09 0.28 10.02
N ASN A 75 8.01 0.64 10.71
CA ASN A 75 7.39 -0.26 11.66
C ASN A 75 6.82 -1.49 10.94
N VAL A 76 7.20 -2.69 11.37
CA VAL A 76 6.85 -3.95 10.68
C VAL A 76 5.35 -4.29 10.75
N ASP A 77 4.61 -3.66 11.67
CA ASP A 77 3.17 -3.87 11.86
C ASP A 77 2.36 -2.72 11.24
N SER A 78 2.65 -1.47 11.62
CA SER A 78 1.87 -0.31 11.18
C SER A 78 2.29 0.27 9.83
N GLY A 79 3.47 -0.09 9.33
CA GLY A 79 4.06 0.49 8.11
C GLY A 79 4.47 1.96 8.24
N VAL A 80 4.37 2.56 9.44
CA VAL A 80 4.77 3.94 9.67
C VAL A 80 6.27 4.08 9.42
N VAL A 81 6.63 5.07 8.60
CA VAL A 81 8.01 5.43 8.31
C VAL A 81 8.44 6.56 9.24
N GLN A 82 9.60 6.44 9.88
CA GLN A 82 10.20 7.48 10.70
C GLN A 82 11.62 7.82 10.22
N ASP A 83 12.04 9.06 10.39
CA ASP A 83 13.43 9.48 10.18
C ASP A 83 14.33 9.10 11.37
N LYS A 84 15.63 9.39 11.26
CA LYS A 84 16.62 9.18 12.32
C LYS A 84 16.29 9.87 13.66
N ASP A 85 15.42 10.89 13.64
CA ASP A 85 15.00 11.64 14.83
C ASP A 85 13.65 11.13 15.38
N GLY A 86 13.12 10.04 14.82
CA GLY A 86 11.86 9.42 15.22
C GLY A 86 10.61 10.15 14.73
N LYS A 87 10.74 11.10 13.80
CA LYS A 87 9.59 11.83 13.24
C LYS A 87 8.98 11.05 12.10
N GLN A 88 7.65 10.99 12.06
CA GLN A 88 6.95 10.38 10.95
C GLN A 88 7.23 11.11 9.64
N VAL A 89 7.48 10.32 8.60
CA VAL A 89 7.82 10.80 7.26
C VAL A 89 6.62 10.65 6.33
N TYR A 90 6.45 11.63 5.47
CA TYR A 90 5.41 11.73 4.45
C TYR A 90 6.06 11.99 3.09
N VAL A 91 5.29 11.80 2.03
CA VAL A 91 5.62 12.28 0.69
C VAL A 91 4.96 13.64 0.50
N SER A 92 5.77 14.65 0.21
CA SER A 92 5.35 16.04 0.00
C SER A 92 4.42 16.13 -1.21
N ALA A 93 3.27 16.78 -1.04
CA ALA A 93 2.34 17.02 -2.14
C ALA A 93 2.84 18.12 -3.10
N ALA A 94 3.80 18.95 -2.66
CA ALA A 94 4.34 20.03 -3.48
C ALA A 94 5.32 19.53 -4.56
N ASP A 95 6.13 18.51 -4.23
CA ASP A 95 7.26 18.09 -5.07
C ASP A 95 7.59 16.59 -5.01
N GLY A 96 6.85 15.78 -4.24
CA GLY A 96 7.10 14.36 -4.08
C GLY A 96 8.30 14.01 -3.21
N SER A 97 8.95 14.98 -2.57
CA SER A 97 10.07 14.74 -1.66
C SER A 97 9.64 14.11 -0.33
N LEU A 98 10.57 13.48 0.39
CA LEU A 98 10.29 13.04 1.76
C LEU A 98 10.30 14.23 2.73
N THR A 99 9.33 14.29 3.63
CA THR A 99 9.15 15.40 4.57
C THR A 99 8.61 14.92 5.91
N THR A 100 8.94 15.61 6.99
CA THR A 100 8.32 15.38 8.30
C THR A 100 7.08 16.26 8.53
N SER A 101 6.75 17.14 7.59
CA SER A 101 5.53 17.95 7.64
C SER A 101 4.36 17.16 7.05
N ARG A 102 3.30 17.00 7.83
CA ARG A 102 2.04 16.43 7.32
C ARG A 102 1.31 17.37 6.37
N ASP A 103 1.56 18.68 6.50
CA ASP A 103 0.95 19.72 5.67
C ASP A 103 2.00 20.30 4.72
N THR A 104 2.00 19.78 3.49
CA THR A 104 2.86 20.23 2.38
C THR A 104 2.01 20.72 1.22
N GLN A 105 0.94 21.45 1.53
CA GLN A 105 0.07 22.05 0.52
C GLN A 105 0.87 22.82 -0.54
N PHE A 106 0.54 22.57 -1.80
CA PHE A 106 0.95 23.40 -2.91
C PHE A 106 0.36 24.80 -2.71
N LYS A 107 1.21 25.82 -2.53
CA LYS A 107 0.78 27.19 -2.27
C LYS A 107 0.85 28.00 -3.55
N ILE A 108 -0.29 28.57 -3.94
CA ILE A 108 -0.35 29.63 -4.95
C ILE A 108 -0.13 30.95 -4.24
N ASP A 109 0.85 31.72 -4.69
CA ASP A 109 1.06 33.10 -4.25
C ASP A 109 -0.07 33.97 -4.82
N ALA A 110 -1.04 34.32 -3.97
CA ALA A 110 -2.23 35.06 -4.38
C ALA A 110 -1.88 36.44 -4.96
N THR A 111 -0.84 37.10 -4.46
CA THR A 111 -0.35 38.39 -4.96
C THR A 111 0.20 38.24 -6.38
N LYS A 112 1.05 37.24 -6.62
CA LYS A 112 1.60 37.01 -7.97
C LYS A 112 0.54 36.56 -8.95
N LEU A 113 -0.41 35.72 -8.51
CA LEU A 113 -1.55 35.35 -9.35
C LEU A 113 -2.41 36.57 -9.71
N ALA A 114 -2.66 37.47 -8.76
CA ALA A 114 -3.39 38.72 -9.00
C ALA A 114 -2.72 39.58 -10.08
N VAL A 115 -1.40 39.75 -10.00
CA VAL A 115 -0.61 40.48 -11.00
C VAL A 115 -0.67 39.81 -12.36
N ALA A 116 -0.57 38.48 -12.41
CA ALA A 116 -0.65 37.72 -13.66
C ALA A 116 -2.04 37.78 -14.29
N ALA A 117 -3.09 37.90 -13.47
CA ALA A 117 -4.49 37.91 -13.90
C ALA A 117 -5.04 39.31 -14.19
N LYS A 118 -4.32 40.40 -13.88
CA LYS A 118 -4.82 41.76 -14.07
C LYS A 118 -5.28 41.98 -15.52
N ASP A 119 -6.40 42.69 -15.68
CA ASP A 119 -7.01 42.99 -16.97
C ASP A 119 -7.43 41.75 -17.81
N LEU A 120 -7.32 40.54 -17.26
CA LEU A 120 -7.75 39.32 -17.94
C LEU A 120 -9.26 39.37 -18.18
N THR A 121 -9.67 39.40 -19.44
CA THR A 121 -11.09 39.49 -19.81
C THR A 121 -11.87 38.24 -19.41
N GLN A 122 -13.18 38.39 -19.20
CA GLN A 122 -14.07 37.27 -18.88
C GLN A 122 -13.92 36.13 -19.89
N GLY A 123 -13.84 34.88 -19.42
CA GLY A 123 -13.72 33.68 -20.24
C GLY A 123 -12.30 33.39 -20.74
N ASN A 124 -11.39 34.35 -20.65
CA ASN A 124 -9.99 34.14 -21.02
C ASN A 124 -9.21 33.49 -19.89
N LYS A 125 -8.02 32.99 -20.25
CA LYS A 125 -7.20 32.15 -19.40
C LYS A 125 -5.78 32.69 -19.26
N ILE A 126 -5.16 32.37 -18.13
CA ILE A 126 -3.73 32.50 -17.88
C ILE A 126 -3.19 31.18 -17.36
N VAL A 127 -1.87 30.97 -17.50
CA VAL A 127 -1.17 29.87 -16.85
C VAL A 127 -0.25 30.46 -15.79
N TYR A 128 -0.40 30.04 -14.53
CA TYR A 128 0.45 30.44 -13.42
C TYR A 128 0.89 29.21 -12.64
N GLU A 129 2.20 29.05 -12.43
CA GLU A 129 2.82 27.86 -11.80
C GLU A 129 2.33 26.52 -12.39
N GLY A 130 2.14 26.49 -13.72
CA GLY A 130 1.67 25.31 -14.44
C GLY A 130 0.17 25.04 -14.37
N ILE A 131 -0.61 25.86 -13.65
CA ILE A 131 -2.06 25.74 -13.52
C ILE A 131 -2.75 26.74 -14.44
N GLU A 132 -3.72 26.25 -15.22
CA GLU A 132 -4.58 27.10 -16.05
C GLU A 132 -5.71 27.70 -15.22
N PHE A 133 -5.74 29.03 -15.12
CA PHE A 133 -6.81 29.79 -14.47
C PHE A 133 -7.68 30.48 -15.51
N THR A 134 -8.99 30.34 -15.40
CA THR A 134 -9.98 31.01 -16.26
C THR A 134 -10.71 32.09 -15.46
N ASN A 135 -10.82 33.31 -16.01
CA ASN A 135 -11.67 34.34 -15.41
C ASN A 135 -13.15 33.99 -15.59
N THR A 136 -13.83 33.71 -14.49
CA THR A 136 -15.27 33.40 -14.44
C THR A 136 -16.08 34.49 -13.74
N GLY A 137 -15.49 35.66 -13.52
CA GLY A 137 -16.20 36.86 -13.09
C GLY A 137 -17.18 37.37 -14.14
N THR A 138 -17.85 38.48 -13.85
CA THR A 138 -18.82 39.12 -14.76
C THR A 138 -18.18 40.11 -15.76
N GLY A 139 -16.86 40.30 -15.69
CA GLY A 139 -16.09 41.23 -16.51
C GLY A 139 -14.60 40.93 -16.42
N ALA A 140 -13.76 41.82 -16.95
CA ALA A 140 -12.30 41.69 -16.79
C ALA A 140 -11.90 41.75 -15.31
N ILE A 141 -10.84 41.03 -14.94
CA ILE A 141 -10.19 41.20 -13.64
C ILE A 141 -9.73 42.64 -13.52
N ASP A 142 -9.94 43.27 -12.37
CA ASP A 142 -9.61 44.69 -12.22
C ASP A 142 -8.10 44.96 -12.30
N ALA A 143 -7.71 46.22 -12.47
CA ALA A 143 -6.30 46.61 -12.58
C ALA A 143 -5.48 46.32 -11.29
N ARG A 144 -6.14 45.96 -10.18
CA ARG A 144 -5.54 45.54 -8.91
C ARG A 144 -5.51 44.01 -8.77
N GLY A 145 -5.95 43.27 -9.79
CA GLY A 145 -5.98 41.81 -9.80
C GLY A 145 -7.13 41.20 -8.98
N ASN A 146 -8.10 41.99 -8.52
CA ASN A 146 -9.25 41.46 -7.79
C ASN A 146 -10.27 40.85 -8.77
N GLY A 147 -10.75 39.66 -8.45
CA GLY A 147 -11.75 38.97 -9.25
C GLY A 147 -11.87 37.48 -8.94
N LYS A 148 -12.66 36.79 -9.77
CA LYS A 148 -12.94 35.36 -9.62
C LYS A 148 -12.26 34.58 -10.75
N LEU A 149 -11.40 33.64 -10.36
CA LEU A 149 -10.74 32.70 -11.23
C LEU A 149 -11.22 31.28 -10.90
N THR A 150 -11.19 30.39 -11.89
CA THR A 150 -11.35 28.95 -11.66
C THR A 150 -10.19 28.19 -12.27
N ALA A 151 -9.75 27.13 -11.60
CA ALA A 151 -8.79 26.17 -12.15
C ALA A 151 -9.30 24.75 -11.93
N ASN A 152 -8.98 23.84 -12.84
CA ASN A 152 -9.27 22.42 -12.64
C ASN A 152 -8.12 21.77 -11.88
N VAL A 153 -8.39 21.31 -10.66
CA VAL A 153 -7.46 20.55 -9.83
C VAL A 153 -8.02 19.15 -9.68
N ASP A 154 -7.29 18.14 -10.17
CA ASP A 154 -7.70 16.74 -10.15
C ASP A 154 -9.11 16.47 -10.72
N GLY A 155 -9.43 17.12 -11.83
CA GLY A 155 -10.73 16.99 -12.50
C GLY A 155 -11.89 17.70 -11.81
N LYS A 156 -11.63 18.50 -10.78
CA LYS A 156 -12.63 19.34 -10.11
C LYS A 156 -12.32 20.81 -10.34
N ALA A 157 -13.35 21.59 -10.70
CA ALA A 157 -13.23 23.04 -10.76
C ALA A 157 -13.14 23.62 -9.33
N VAL A 158 -12.04 24.29 -9.04
CA VAL A 158 -11.79 25.02 -7.80
C VAL A 158 -11.87 26.51 -8.11
N GLU A 159 -12.63 27.25 -7.29
CA GLU A 159 -12.78 28.69 -7.42
C GLU A 159 -11.79 29.42 -6.51
N PHE A 160 -11.10 30.40 -7.09
CA PHE A 160 -10.18 31.31 -6.42
C PHE A 160 -10.78 32.71 -6.49
N THR A 161 -11.08 33.28 -5.33
CA THR A 161 -11.51 34.68 -5.23
C THR A 161 -10.35 35.49 -4.68
N ILE A 162 -9.84 36.40 -5.50
CA ILE A 162 -8.87 37.40 -5.08
C ILE A 162 -9.66 38.64 -4.67
N SER A 163 -9.61 38.98 -3.39
CA SER A 163 -10.29 40.14 -2.83
C SER A 163 -9.35 40.90 -1.90
N GLY A 164 -9.42 42.23 -1.95
CA GLY A 164 -8.74 43.09 -0.98
C GLY A 164 -7.36 43.59 -1.42
N SER A 165 -6.93 43.36 -2.67
CA SER A 165 -5.73 44.04 -3.17
C SER A 165 -6.01 45.53 -3.33
N THR A 166 -5.11 46.34 -2.78
CA THR A 166 -5.25 47.80 -2.72
C THR A 166 -4.32 48.53 -3.68
N ASP A 167 -3.30 47.84 -4.20
CA ASP A 167 -2.36 48.38 -5.20
C ASP A 167 -2.41 47.58 -6.51
N THR A 168 -2.19 48.29 -7.61
CA THR A 168 -1.99 47.73 -8.97
C THR A 168 -0.78 46.79 -9.08
N SER A 169 0.10 46.79 -8.07
CA SER A 169 1.22 45.85 -7.93
C SER A 169 0.82 44.49 -7.32
N GLY A 170 -0.45 44.29 -6.95
CA GLY A 170 -0.98 43.04 -6.39
C GLY A 170 -0.66 42.79 -4.91
N THR A 171 -0.15 43.78 -4.18
CA THR A 171 0.08 43.72 -2.72
C THR A 171 -1.18 44.01 -1.91
#